data_AF-A0A1H7FIJ1-F1
#
_entry.id   AF-A0A1H7FIJ1-F1
#
_cell.length_a   1.000
_cell.length_b   1.000
_cell.length_c   1.000
_cell.angle_alpha   90.00
_cell.angle_beta   90.00
_cell.angle_gamma   90.00
#
_symmetry.space_group_name_H-M   'P 1'
#
loop_
_entity.id
_entity.type
_entity.pdbx_description
1 polymer ?
#
loop_
_entity_poly.entity_id
_entity_poly.type
_entity_poly.pdbx_seq_one_letter_code
_entity_poly.pdbx_strand_id
1 'polypeptide(L)' 'MVMLPCRHPILDSPLSELHGLSPDFIRKSKQLGFDNIRQMTDRGWVELTRMKGFDYCWFNELVRYMNAHGLLNMLEDG' A
#
# COMPACT_ATOMS: atom_id res chain seq x y z
N MET A 1 1.82 -12.86 17.58
CA MET A 1 2.94 -13.27 16.73
C MET A 1 2.37 -13.86 15.46
N VAL A 2 2.06 -13.03 14.47
CA VAL A 2 1.47 -13.49 13.21
C VAL A 2 2.63 -13.76 12.26
N MET A 3 2.95 -15.04 12.02
CA MET A 3 3.86 -15.39 10.94
C MET A 3 3.21 -14.98 9.62
N LEU A 4 3.77 -13.98 8.95
CA LEU A 4 3.41 -13.67 7.57
C LEU A 4 3.79 -14.89 6.70
N PRO A 5 2.90 -15.40 5.83
CA PRO A 5 3.33 -16.33 4.80
C PRO A 5 4.38 -15.66 3.91
N CYS A 6 5.36 -16.43 3.43
CA CYS A 6 6.52 -15.97 2.63
C CYS A 6 6.17 -15.20 1.34
N ARG A 7 4.88 -15.05 1.01
CA ARG A 7 4.31 -14.21 -0.05
C ARG A 7 2.82 -14.02 0.22
N HIS A 8 2.35 -12.78 0.27
CA HIS A 8 0.94 -12.42 0.38
C HIS A 8 0.44 -11.89 -0.98
N PRO A 9 -0.59 -12.49 -1.60
CA PRO A 9 -0.98 -12.19 -2.98
C PRO A 9 -1.35 -10.71 -3.19
N ILE A 10 -1.89 -10.04 -2.18
CA ILE A 10 -2.25 -8.61 -2.28
C ILE A 10 -1.05 -7.68 -2.03
N LEU A 11 -0.14 -8.06 -1.14
CA LEU A 11 0.98 -7.18 -0.77
C LEU A 11 2.11 -7.27 -1.79
N ASP A 12 2.33 -8.47 -2.30
CA ASP A 12 3.49 -8.80 -3.15
C ASP A 12 3.20 -8.72 -4.65
N SER A 13 1.93 -8.60 -5.06
CA SER A 13 1.61 -8.45 -6.49
C SER A 13 1.87 -7.01 -6.97
N PRO A 14 2.30 -6.83 -8.23
CA PRO A 14 2.38 -5.54 -8.86
C PRO A 14 1.04 -4.79 -8.77
N LEU A 15 1.07 -3.49 -8.47
CA LEU A 15 -0.14 -2.67 -8.37
C LEU A 15 -1.01 -2.70 -9.64
N SER A 16 -0.40 -2.90 -10.81
CA SER A 16 -1.11 -3.01 -12.10
C SER A 16 -1.89 -4.31 -12.27
N GLU A 17 -1.58 -5.34 -11.48
CA GLU A 17 -2.29 -6.63 -11.50
C GLU A 17 -3.39 -6.70 -10.43
N LEU A 18 -3.45 -5.71 -9.53
CA LEU A 18 -4.46 -5.62 -8.48
C LEU A 18 -5.74 -4.97 -9.02
N HIS A 19 -6.84 -5.71 -8.94
CA HIS A 19 -8.16 -5.18 -9.24
C HIS A 19 -8.67 -4.29 -8.10
N GLY A 20 -9.36 -3.21 -8.45
CA GLY A 20 -10.00 -2.29 -7.48
C GLY A 20 -9.17 -1.06 -7.11
N LEU A 21 -7.94 -0.94 -7.62
CA LEU A 21 -7.14 0.27 -7.54
C LEU A 21 -7.38 1.16 -8.77
N SER A 22 -7.40 2.46 -8.54
CA SER A 22 -7.57 3.46 -9.60
C SER A 22 -6.28 3.63 -10.42
N PRO A 23 -6.40 3.98 -11.71
CA PRO A 23 -5.23 4.30 -12.53
C PRO A 23 -4.37 5.44 -11.94
N ASP A 24 -5.01 6.43 -11.31
CA ASP A 24 -4.32 7.53 -10.65
C ASP A 24 -3.52 7.07 -9.43
N PHE A 25 -4.09 6.17 -8.61
CA PHE A 25 -3.36 5.56 -7.51
C PHE A 25 -2.13 4.79 -8.01
N ILE A 26 -2.27 3.96 -9.04
CA ILE A 26 -1.16 3.19 -9.62
C ILE A 26 -0.07 4.14 -10.15
N ARG A 27 -0.46 5.17 -10.90
CA ARG A 27 0.46 6.17 -11.45
C ARG A 27 1.21 6.90 -10.34
N LYS A 28 0.50 7.39 -9.32
CA LYS A 28 1.07 8.12 -8.19
C LYS A 28 1.99 7.24 -7.35
N SER A 29 1.60 5.99 -7.10
CA SER A 29 2.42 5.01 -6.39
C SER A 29 3.76 4.81 -7.10
N LYS A 30 3.75 4.63 -8.42
CA LYS A 30 4.99 4.54 -9.22
C LYS A 30 5.84 5.81 -9.15
N GLN A 31 5.22 7.00 -9.17
CA GLN A 31 5.94 8.28 -9.01
C GLN A 31 6.61 8.40 -7.63
N LEU A 32 6.02 7.81 -6.60
CA LEU A 32 6.57 7.74 -5.25
C LEU A 32 7.58 6.59 -5.06
N GLY A 33 7.79 5.76 -6.09
CA GLY A 33 8.74 4.65 -6.07
C GLY A 33 8.19 3.34 -5.52
N PHE A 34 6.86 3.14 -5.58
CA PHE A 34 6.19 1.92 -5.15
C PHE A 34 5.63 1.12 -6.33
N ASP A 35 6.01 -0.15 -6.38
CA ASP A 35 5.58 -1.15 -7.36
C ASP A 35 4.53 -2.12 -6.78
N ASN A 36 4.47 -2.28 -5.46
CA ASN A 36 3.50 -3.11 -4.75
C ASN A 36 3.14 -2.53 -3.37
N ILE A 37 2.13 -3.10 -2.71
CA ILE A 37 1.64 -2.62 -1.42
C ILE A 37 2.62 -2.97 -0.29
N ARG A 38 3.37 -4.08 -0.38
CA ARG A 38 4.36 -4.47 0.63
C ARG A 38 5.38 -3.35 0.88
N GLN A 39 5.89 -2.72 -0.17
CA GLN A 39 6.84 -1.62 -0.02
C GLN A 39 6.24 -0.41 0.71
N MET A 40 4.92 -0.23 0.69
CA MET A 40 4.23 0.82 1.44
C MET A 40 4.05 0.40 2.90
N THR A 41 3.65 -0.85 3.15
CA THR A 41 3.49 -1.38 4.51
C THR A 41 4.80 -1.49 5.26
N ASP A 42 5.89 -1.87 4.58
CA ASP A 42 7.24 -1.98 5.15
C ASP A 42 7.79 -0.61 5.63
N ARG A 43 7.18 0.51 5.21
CA ARG A 43 7.51 1.86 5.71
C ARG A 43 6.64 2.30 6.88
N GLY A 44 5.43 1.75 6.97
CA GLY A 44 4.42 2.19 7.92
C GLY A 44 3.78 3.54 7.57
N TRP A 45 2.62 3.79 8.18
CA TRP A 45 1.81 4.98 7.91
C TRP A 45 2.53 6.30 8.24
N VAL A 46 3.34 6.34 9.31
CA VAL A 46 4.04 7.55 9.76
C VAL A 46 4.99 8.04 8.67
N GLU A 47 5.81 7.16 8.13
CA GLU A 47 6.80 7.53 7.12
C GLU A 47 6.12 7.90 5.80
N LEU A 48 5.06 7.17 5.39
CA LEU A 48 4.28 7.51 4.19
C LEU A 48 3.76 8.96 4.25
N THR A 49 3.18 9.39 5.37
CA THR A 49 2.64 10.76 5.53
C THR A 49 3.70 11.86 5.50
N ARG A 50 4.97 11.50 5.76
CA ARG A 50 6.10 12.43 5.76
C ARG A 50 6.80 12.53 4.40
N MET A 51 6.46 11.66 3.46
CA MET A 51 7.09 11.64 2.14
C MET A 51 6.81 12.93 1.36
N LYS A 52 7.85 13.44 0.70
CA LYS A 52 7.69 14.53 -0.27
C LYS A 52 6.78 14.07 -1.40
N GLY A 53 5.69 14.80 -1.64
CA GLY A 53 4.70 14.44 -2.64
C GLY A 53 3.60 13.51 -2.13
N PHE A 54 3.53 13.28 -0.81
CA PHE A 54 2.38 12.66 -0.16
C PHE A 54 1.07 13.33 -0.58
N ASP A 55 0.05 12.52 -0.76
CA ASP A 55 -1.27 12.92 -1.21
C ASP A 55 -2.34 12.16 -0.42
N TYR A 56 -3.30 12.89 0.14
CA TYR A 56 -4.35 12.31 0.97
C TYR A 56 -5.32 11.46 0.16
N CYS A 57 -5.56 11.79 -1.11
CA CYS A 57 -6.43 10.99 -1.98
C CYS A 57 -5.80 9.62 -2.26
N TRP A 58 -4.52 9.61 -2.63
CA TRP A 58 -3.71 8.40 -2.80
C TRP A 58 -3.69 7.55 -1.52
N PHE A 59 -3.41 8.18 -0.37
CA PHE A 59 -3.33 7.44 0.88
C PHE A 59 -4.68 6.89 1.34
N ASN A 60 -5.75 7.66 1.17
CA ASN A 60 -7.10 7.19 1.50
C ASN A 60 -7.53 6.01 0.62
N GLU A 61 -7.12 5.97 -0.65
CA GLU A 61 -7.37 4.81 -1.51
C GLU A 61 -6.62 3.57 -1.02
N LEU A 62 -5.34 3.71 -0.64
CA LEU A 62 -4.57 2.64 -0.02
C LEU A 62 -5.27 2.09 1.23
N VAL A 63 -5.68 2.97 2.15
CA VAL A 63 -6.38 2.59 3.39
C VAL A 63 -7.68 1.86 3.10
N ARG A 64 -8.51 2.38 2.17
CA ARG A 64 -9.77 1.74 1.79
C ARG A 64 -9.56 0.37 1.18
N TYR A 65 -8.56 0.25 0.29
CA TYR A 65 -8.21 -1.01 -0.33
C TYR A 65 -7.74 -2.03 0.70
N MET A 66 -6.79 -1.66 1.55
CA MET A 66 -6.27 -2.55 2.60
C MET A 66 -7.35 -2.94 3.62
N ASN A 67 -8.23 -2.02 4.01
CA ASN A 67 -9.35 -2.30 4.90
C ASN A 67 -10.34 -3.30 4.28
N ALA A 68 -10.67 -3.15 2.99
CA ALA A 68 -11.54 -4.09 2.28
C ALA A 68 -10.97 -5.52 2.23
N HIS A 69 -9.66 -5.66 2.36
CA HIS A 69 -8.95 -6.94 2.38
C HIS A 69 -8.51 -7.41 3.78
N GLY A 70 -8.86 -6.69 4.85
CA GLY A 70 -8.49 -7.05 6.22
C GLY A 70 -7.00 -6.92 6.54
N LEU A 71 -6.28 -6.09 5.78
CA LEU A 71 -4.82 -5.92 5.87
C LEU A 71 -4.41 -4.61 6.53
N LEU A 72 -5.35 -3.80 7.02
CA LEU A 72 -5.06 -2.45 7.51
C LEU A 72 -3.98 -2.42 8.61
N ASN A 73 -3.98 -3.42 9.50
CA ASN A 73 -2.99 -3.55 10.58
C ASN A 73 -1.54 -3.58 10.05
N MET A 74 -1.31 -4.01 8.80
CA MET A 74 0.02 -4.05 8.19
C MET A 74 0.61 -2.65 7.95
N LEU A 75 -0.21 -1.59 7.93
CA LEU A 75 0.28 -0.21 7.87
C LEU A 75 0.73 0.32 9.24
N GLU A 76 0.31 -0.31 10.33
CA GLU A 76 0.66 0.08 11.70
C GLU A 76 1.92 -0.61 12.21
N ASP A 77 2.22 -1.82 11.70
CA ASP A 77 3.40 -2.62 12.08
C ASP A 77 4.72 -2.17 11.42
N GLY A 78 4.67 -1.24 10.45
CA GLY A 78 5.83 -0.76 9.67
C GLY A 78 6.64 0.36 10.33
#